data_AF-A0A7Y6Q007-F1
#
_entry.id   AF-A0A7Y6Q007-F1
#
_cell.length_a   1.000
_cell.length_b   1.000
_cell.length_c   1.000
_cell.angle_alpha   90.00
_cell.angle_beta   90.00
_cell.angle_gamma   90.00
#
_symmetry.space_group_name_H-M   'P 1'
#
loop_
_entity.id
_entity.type
_entity.pdbx_description
1 polymer ?
#
loop_
_entity_poly.entity_id
_entity_poly.type
_entity_poly.pdbx_seq_one_letter_code
_entity_poly.pdbx_strand_id
1 'polypeptide(L)'
;MTLDPIGHLKALVATWRGRFILAFLVVQMALPLAYYTVRRDKHDERYAWRMFSPTRMTSCTLSATVDKQPIALGAEFHEAWIGIAERGRFVVAEAMAAKLCDKNKGKAVEMTLDCRYIDRAPQRFGGHDMCKNPEL
;
A
#
# COMPACT_ATOMS: atom_id res chain seq x y z
N MET A 1 -0.79 39.60 -27.67
CA MET A 1 -0.34 38.26 -28.10
C MET A 1 -1.38 37.26 -27.66
N THR A 2 -2.25 36.85 -28.57
CA THR A 2 -3.22 35.77 -28.33
C THR A 2 -2.51 34.44 -28.54
N LEU A 3 -2.31 33.68 -27.45
CA LEU A 3 -1.89 32.30 -27.54
C LEU A 3 -3.02 31.51 -28.23
N ASP A 4 -2.72 30.86 -29.35
CA ASP A 4 -3.59 29.85 -29.96
C ASP A 4 -3.17 28.47 -29.45
N PRO A 5 -3.75 27.99 -28.33
CA PRO A 5 -3.34 26.73 -27.72
C PRO A 5 -3.55 25.53 -28.64
N ILE A 6 -4.50 25.62 -29.58
CA ILE A 6 -4.85 24.53 -30.49
C ILE A 6 -3.79 24.37 -31.57
N GLY A 7 -3.30 25.49 -32.13
CA GLY A 7 -2.20 25.48 -33.10
C GLY A 7 -0.90 24.89 -32.54
N HIS A 8 -0.54 25.25 -31.30
CA HIS A 8 0.66 24.75 -30.65
C HIS A 8 0.60 23.26 -30.32
N LEU A 9 -0.56 22.74 -29.89
CA LEU A 9 -0.75 21.32 -29.65
C LEU A 9 -0.62 20.49 -30.93
N LYS A 10 -1.18 20.96 -32.05
CA LYS A 10 -1.05 20.28 -33.36
C LYS A 10 0.41 20.19 -33.80
N ALA A 11 1.18 21.27 -33.65
CA ALA A 11 2.61 21.29 -33.99
C ALA A 11 3.43 20.34 -33.11
N LEU A 12 3.10 20.24 -31.82
CA LEU A 12 3.75 19.32 -30.89
C LEU A 12 3.50 17.85 -31.30
N VAL A 13 2.25 17.48 -31.60
CA VAL A 13 1.87 16.08 -31.92
C VAL A 13 2.27 15.67 -33.34
N ALA A 14 2.57 16.63 -34.23
CA ALA A 14 3.02 16.36 -35.60
C ALA A 14 4.39 15.67 -35.66
N THR A 15 5.26 15.90 -34.67
CA THR A 15 6.62 15.33 -34.65
C THR A 15 6.73 14.13 -33.70
N TRP A 16 7.63 13.18 -34.00
CA TRP A 16 7.86 12.03 -33.11
C TRP A 16 8.37 12.47 -31.73
N ARG A 17 9.22 13.50 -31.68
CA ARG A 17 9.76 14.08 -30.44
C ARG A 17 8.64 14.66 -29.57
N GLY A 18 7.72 15.42 -30.16
CA GLY A 18 6.62 16.00 -29.41
C GLY A 18 5.58 14.97 -28.94
N ARG A 19 5.34 13.89 -29.72
CA ARG A 19 4.57 12.73 -29.23
C ARG A 19 5.23 12.06 -28.04
N PHE A 20 6.54 11.85 -28.07
CA PHE A 20 7.29 11.29 -26.95
C PHE A 20 7.19 12.19 -25.70
N ILE A 21 7.40 13.50 -25.86
CA ILE A 21 7.27 14.46 -24.75
C ILE A 21 5.86 14.40 -24.15
N LEU A 22 4.82 14.39 -24.98
CA LEU A 22 3.44 14.35 -24.51
C LEU A 22 3.14 13.02 -23.78
N ALA A 23 3.57 11.88 -24.32
CA ALA A 23 3.42 10.59 -23.66
C ALA A 23 4.15 10.55 -22.31
N PHE A 24 5.38 11.08 -22.25
CA PHE A 24 6.15 11.16 -21.02
C PHE A 24 5.48 12.04 -19.97
N LEU A 25 4.93 13.20 -20.36
CA LEU A 25 4.16 14.07 -19.46
C LEU A 25 2.88 13.39 -18.96
N VAL A 26 2.16 12.71 -19.84
CA VAL A 26 0.97 11.93 -19.46
C VAL A 26 1.35 10.87 -18.43
N VAL A 27 2.43 10.12 -18.63
CA VAL A 27 2.90 9.12 -17.66
C VAL A 27 3.29 9.76 -16.34
N GLN A 28 4.01 10.90 -16.36
CA GLN A 28 4.38 11.62 -15.14
C GLN A 28 3.18 12.10 -14.33
N MET A 29 2.05 12.41 -14.96
CA MET A 29 0.82 12.80 -14.27
C MET A 29 -0.06 11.61 -13.88
N ALA A 30 -0.13 10.59 -14.75
CA ALA A 30 -0.95 9.41 -14.55
C ALA A 30 -0.45 8.55 -13.38
N LEU A 31 0.87 8.44 -13.17
CA LEU A 31 1.43 7.62 -12.08
C LEU A 31 1.06 8.15 -10.69
N PRO A 32 1.25 9.44 -10.35
CA PRO A 32 0.74 10.01 -9.09
C PRO A 32 -0.78 9.95 -8.99
N LEU A 33 -1.52 10.22 -10.08
CA LEU A 33 -2.97 10.19 -10.04
C LEU A 33 -3.50 8.79 -9.73
N ALA A 34 -2.96 7.76 -10.39
CA ALA A 34 -3.29 6.36 -10.13
C ALA A 34 -2.95 5.97 -8.68
N TYR A 35 -1.87 6.52 -8.13
CA TYR A 35 -1.52 6.30 -6.74
C TYR A 35 -2.58 6.82 -5.77
N TYR A 36 -3.11 8.02 -5.98
CA TYR A 36 -4.14 8.60 -5.10
C TYR A 36 -5.55 8.03 -5.31
N THR A 37 -5.85 7.50 -6.50
CA THR A 37 -7.22 7.07 -6.85
C THR A 37 -7.43 5.56 -6.79
N VAL A 38 -6.39 4.75 -7.03
CA VAL A 38 -6.53 3.28 -7.19
C VAL A 38 -5.90 2.49 -6.04
N ARG A 39 -4.86 2.99 -5.38
CA ARG A 39 -4.14 2.21 -4.36
C ARG A 39 -4.93 2.10 -3.04
N ARG A 40 -5.09 0.86 -2.55
CA ARG A 40 -5.71 0.53 -1.24
C ARG A 40 -4.85 0.97 -0.05
N ASP A 41 -3.53 0.99 -0.22
CA ASP A 41 -2.58 1.27 0.85
C ASP A 41 -2.43 2.78 1.09
N LYS A 42 -3.34 3.32 1.91
CA LYS A 42 -3.32 4.73 2.34
C LYS A 42 -2.08 5.09 3.18
N HIS A 43 -1.24 4.13 3.54
CA HIS A 43 -0.08 4.32 4.42
C HIS A 43 1.24 4.22 3.65
N ASP A 44 1.19 4.05 2.32
CA ASP A 44 2.34 4.29 1.47
C ASP A 44 2.55 5.81 1.31
N GLU A 45 3.79 6.28 1.45
CA GLU A 45 4.15 7.71 1.40
C GLU A 45 5.01 8.08 0.18
N ARG A 46 5.12 7.21 -0.83
CA ARG A 46 6.06 7.39 -1.97
C ARG A 46 5.87 8.70 -2.73
N TYR A 47 4.64 9.20 -2.81
CA TYR A 47 4.30 10.47 -3.48
C TYR A 47 3.77 11.56 -2.53
N ALA A 48 3.76 11.29 -1.22
CA ALA A 48 3.42 12.30 -0.23
C ALA A 48 4.62 13.24 -0.01
N TRP A 49 4.37 14.55 0.03
CA TRP A 49 5.37 15.52 0.46
C TRP A 49 5.73 15.19 1.91
N ARG A 50 6.92 14.61 2.12
CA ARG A 50 7.37 13.90 3.34
C ARG A 50 7.33 14.70 4.65
N MET A 51 6.98 15.98 4.62
CA MET A 51 6.98 16.86 5.79
C MET A 51 5.67 16.85 6.59
N PHE A 52 4.56 16.36 6.04
CA PHE A 52 3.24 16.49 6.69
C PHE A 52 2.39 15.21 6.69
N SER A 53 3.00 14.03 6.54
CA SER A 53 2.22 12.79 6.49
C SER A 53 1.88 12.28 7.88
N PRO A 54 0.59 12.30 8.32
CA PRO A 54 0.19 11.77 9.63
C PRO A 54 0.37 10.25 9.73
N THR A 55 0.57 9.57 8.61
CA THR A 55 0.84 8.13 8.52
C THR A 55 2.12 7.70 9.24
N ARG A 56 3.17 8.53 9.30
CA ARG A 56 4.35 8.24 10.13
C ARG A 56 4.05 8.11 11.63
N MET A 57 2.96 8.71 12.07
CA MET A 57 2.54 8.67 13.47
C MET A 57 1.51 7.56 13.74
N THR A 58 1.11 6.82 12.70
CA THR A 58 0.31 5.60 12.87
C THR A 58 1.20 4.50 13.45
N SER A 59 0.74 3.90 14.54
CA SER A 59 1.39 2.74 15.15
C SER A 59 0.38 1.60 15.23
N CYS A 60 0.70 0.49 14.59
CA CYS A 60 -0.12 -0.72 14.63
C CYS A 60 0.62 -1.85 15.32
N THR A 61 -0.11 -2.68 16.06
CA THR A 61 0.40 -3.93 16.62
C THR A 61 0.00 -5.07 15.70
N LEU A 62 0.99 -5.80 15.19
CA LEU A 62 0.76 -6.98 14.36
C LEU A 62 0.69 -8.23 15.26
N SER A 63 -0.32 -9.07 15.06
CA SER A 63 -0.44 -10.36 15.74
C SER A 63 -0.97 -11.41 14.77
N ALA A 64 -0.52 -12.64 14.93
CA ALA A 64 -0.96 -13.75 14.10
C ALA A 64 -1.18 -15.01 14.95
N THR A 65 -2.17 -15.79 14.54
CA THR A 65 -2.43 -17.12 15.10
C THR A 65 -2.55 -18.14 13.98
N VAL A 66 -2.13 -19.38 14.27
CA VAL A 66 -2.32 -20.53 13.40
C VAL A 66 -3.10 -21.55 14.20
N ASP A 67 -4.29 -21.92 13.73
CA ASP A 67 -5.21 -22.81 14.46
C ASP A 67 -5.47 -22.32 15.89
N LYS A 68 -5.70 -21.01 16.04
CA LYS A 68 -5.91 -20.28 17.30
C LYS A 68 -4.71 -20.27 18.26
N GLN A 69 -3.57 -20.81 17.86
CA GLN A 69 -2.34 -20.73 18.63
C GLN A 69 -1.53 -19.50 18.21
N PRO A 70 -1.12 -18.63 19.14
CA PRO A 70 -0.31 -17.47 18.81
C PRO A 70 1.06 -17.91 18.29
N ILE A 71 1.53 -17.25 17.23
CA ILE A 71 2.85 -17.51 16.67
C ILE A 71 3.80 -16.36 16.96
N ALA A 72 5.07 -16.69 17.21
CA ALA A 72 6.13 -15.69 17.33
C ALA A 72 6.52 -15.22 15.93
N LEU A 73 5.99 -14.07 15.50
CA LEU A 73 6.25 -13.51 14.17
C LEU A 73 7.74 -13.30 13.89
N GLY A 74 8.53 -12.93 14.89
CA GLY A 74 9.98 -12.77 14.78
C GLY A 74 10.75 -14.07 14.47
N ALA A 75 10.14 -15.24 14.71
CA ALA A 75 10.73 -16.53 14.32
C ALA A 75 10.40 -16.89 12.86
N GLU A 76 9.34 -16.31 12.29
CA GLU A 76 8.86 -16.60 10.93
C GLU A 76 9.30 -15.55 9.90
N PHE A 77 9.49 -14.30 10.36
CA PHE A 77 9.78 -13.15 9.54
C PHE A 77 10.88 -12.29 10.16
N HIS A 78 11.69 -11.68 9.30
CA HIS A 78 12.69 -10.72 9.73
C HIS A 78 12.02 -9.46 10.34
N GLU A 79 12.62 -8.91 11.39
CA GLU A 79 12.11 -7.73 12.13
C GLU A 79 11.76 -6.54 11.23
N ALA A 80 12.56 -6.33 10.17
CA ALA A 80 12.34 -5.26 9.20
C ALA A 80 10.98 -5.36 8.51
N TRP A 81 10.53 -6.57 8.18
CA TRP A 81 9.21 -6.77 7.57
C TRP A 81 8.09 -6.56 8.58
N ILE A 82 8.28 -7.04 9.81
CA ILE A 82 7.33 -6.84 10.91
C ILE A 82 7.15 -5.34 11.16
N GLY A 83 8.25 -4.59 11.30
CA GLY A 83 8.22 -3.14 11.50
C GLY A 83 7.71 -2.34 10.30
N ILE A 84 7.64 -2.93 9.09
CA ILE A 84 6.93 -2.31 7.96
C ILE A 84 5.43 -2.58 8.07
N ALA A 85 5.02 -3.81 8.39
CA ALA A 85 3.61 -4.15 8.60
C ALA A 85 3.00 -3.37 9.78
N GLU A 86 3.73 -3.19 10.88
CA GLU A 86 3.33 -2.41 12.06
C GLU A 86 3.21 -0.90 11.80
N ARG A 87 3.71 -0.40 10.67
CA ARG A 87 3.37 0.95 10.17
C ARG A 87 2.05 0.98 9.42
N GLY A 88 1.25 -0.08 9.55
CA GLY A 88 -0.06 -0.28 8.92
C GLY A 88 0.02 -0.52 7.41
N ARG A 89 1.12 -1.13 6.94
CA ARG A 89 1.25 -1.56 5.53
C ARG A 89 0.52 -2.88 5.32
N PHE A 90 -0.79 -2.81 5.03
CA PHE A 90 -1.65 -3.99 4.92
C PHE A 90 -1.14 -5.02 3.92
N VAL A 91 -0.66 -4.60 2.75
CA VAL A 91 -0.14 -5.50 1.72
C VAL A 91 1.03 -6.36 2.22
N VAL A 92 1.87 -5.81 3.11
CA VAL A 92 2.99 -6.56 3.69
C VAL A 92 2.48 -7.60 4.67
N ALA A 93 1.51 -7.23 5.51
CA ALA A 93 0.86 -8.18 6.40
C ALA A 93 0.17 -9.27 5.57
N GLU A 94 -0.73 -8.94 4.62
CA GLU A 94 -1.41 -9.90 3.74
C GLU A 94 -0.42 -10.89 3.08
N ALA A 95 0.72 -10.41 2.59
CA ALA A 95 1.78 -11.28 2.04
C ALA A 95 2.42 -12.20 3.10
N MET A 96 2.58 -11.75 4.34
CA MET A 96 2.98 -12.61 5.46
C MET A 96 1.93 -13.70 5.73
N ALA A 97 0.63 -13.36 5.75
CA ALA A 97 -0.43 -14.36 5.92
C ALA A 97 -0.40 -15.40 4.80
N ALA A 98 -0.27 -14.97 3.53
CA ALA A 98 -0.17 -15.88 2.40
C ALA A 98 0.98 -16.89 2.59
N LYS A 99 2.17 -16.42 3.02
CA LYS A 99 3.30 -17.30 3.33
C LYS A 99 3.01 -18.25 4.50
N LEU A 100 2.31 -17.79 5.53
CA LEU A 100 1.90 -18.65 6.66
C LEU A 100 0.90 -19.72 6.23
N CYS A 101 -0.05 -19.38 5.36
CA CYS A 101 -1.01 -20.32 4.77
C CYS A 101 -0.30 -21.41 3.95
N ASP A 102 0.69 -21.02 3.13
CA ASP A 102 1.48 -21.95 2.33
C ASP A 102 2.28 -22.93 3.21
N LYS A 103 2.85 -22.43 4.32
CA LYS A 103 3.59 -23.25 5.29
C LYS A 103 2.67 -24.16 6.11
N ASN A 104 1.46 -23.71 6.44
CA ASN A 104 0.52 -24.39 7.33
C ASN A 104 -0.73 -24.86 6.58
N LYS A 105 -0.53 -25.67 5.53
CA LYS A 105 -1.63 -26.17 4.69
C LYS A 105 -2.72 -26.84 5.54
N GLY A 106 -3.97 -26.40 5.32
CA GLY A 106 -5.15 -26.94 6.00
C GLY A 106 -5.40 -26.37 7.40
N LYS A 107 -4.55 -25.47 7.92
CA LYS A 107 -4.79 -24.76 9.18
C LYS A 107 -5.31 -23.36 8.89
N ALA A 108 -6.23 -22.87 9.72
CA ALA A 108 -6.68 -21.49 9.67
C ALA A 108 -5.54 -20.57 10.13
N VAL A 109 -5.26 -19.53 9.35
CA VAL A 109 -4.30 -18.49 9.72
C VAL A 109 -5.08 -17.20 9.93
N GLU A 110 -5.06 -16.69 11.15
CA GLU A 110 -5.66 -15.40 11.45
C GLU A 110 -4.56 -14.38 11.69
N MET A 111 -4.73 -13.19 11.13
CA MET A 111 -3.81 -12.08 11.35
C MET A 111 -4.60 -10.83 11.67
N THR A 112 -4.08 -10.05 12.61
CA THR A 112 -4.75 -8.86 13.11
C THR A 112 -3.77 -7.71 13.17
N LEU A 113 -4.26 -6.54 12.77
CA LEU A 113 -3.56 -5.28 12.88
C LEU A 113 -4.39 -4.33 13.73
N ASP A 114 -3.91 -4.07 14.94
CA ASP A 114 -4.53 -3.11 15.86
C ASP A 114 -3.84 -1.76 15.71
N CYS A 115 -4.44 -0.86 14.93
CA CYS A 115 -3.86 0.43 14.57
C CYS A 115 -4.36 1.57 15.45
N ARG A 116 -3.42 2.39 15.93
CA ARG A 116 -3.66 3.66 16.62
C ARG A 116 -3.29 4.82 15.70
N TYR A 117 -4.20 5.76 15.59
CA TYR A 117 -4.08 6.96 14.78
C TYR A 117 -4.12 8.21 15.66
N ILE A 118 -3.59 9.32 15.17
CA ILE A 118 -3.63 10.60 15.89
C ILE A 118 -4.92 11.37 15.59
N ASP A 119 -5.43 11.23 14.37
CA ASP A 119 -6.54 12.01 13.83
C ASP A 119 -7.89 11.27 13.87
N ARG A 120 -7.89 9.99 14.28
CA ARG A 120 -9.09 9.15 14.29
C ARG A 120 -9.03 8.06 15.36
N ALA A 121 -10.19 7.46 15.64
CA ALA A 121 -10.31 6.37 16.60
C ALA A 121 -9.44 5.15 16.19
N PRO A 122 -8.92 4.38 17.16
CA PRO A 122 -8.25 3.13 16.89
C PRO A 122 -9.13 2.17 16.09
N GLN A 123 -8.53 1.41 15.17
CA GLN A 123 -9.22 0.42 14.35
C GLN A 123 -8.46 -0.90 14.36
N ARG A 124 -9.22 -2.00 14.35
CA ARG A 124 -8.70 -3.35 14.21
C ARG A 124 -9.04 -3.88 12.83
N PHE A 125 -8.05 -4.43 12.14
CA PHE A 125 -8.17 -5.06 10.83
C PHE A 125 -7.89 -6.56 10.93
N GLY A 126 -8.49 -7.36 10.04
CA GLY A 126 -8.33 -8.81 10.02
C GLY A 126 -9.18 -9.58 11.05
N GLY A 127 -8.57 -10.56 11.73
CA GLY A 127 -9.25 -11.41 12.73
C GLY A 127 -10.15 -12.50 12.13
N HIS A 128 -9.86 -12.88 10.90
CA HIS A 128 -10.54 -13.95 10.17
C HIS A 128 -9.51 -14.82 9.45
N ASP A 129 -9.95 -15.96 8.92
CA ASP A 129 -9.10 -16.91 8.21
C ASP A 129 -8.58 -16.30 6.89
N MET A 130 -7.34 -15.81 6.94
CA MET A 130 -6.65 -15.17 5.84
C MET A 130 -6.36 -16.14 4.68
N CYS A 131 -6.40 -17.46 4.92
CA CYS A 131 -6.25 -18.45 3.86
C CYS A 131 -7.50 -18.55 2.98
N LYS A 132 -8.65 -18.07 3.46
CA LYS A 132 -9.92 -18.03 2.72
C LYS A 132 -10.24 -16.62 2.22
N ASN A 133 -10.00 -15.61 3.06
CA ASN A 133 -10.20 -14.21 2.72
C ASN A 133 -8.92 -13.42 2.99
N PRO A 134 -8.06 -13.21 1.97
CA PRO A 134 -6.70 -12.72 2.18
C PRO A 134 -6.59 -11.20 2.39
N GLU A 135 -7.69 -10.51 2.67
CA GLU A 135 -7.74 -9.05 2.75
C GLU A 135 -7.99 -8.54 4.17
N LEU A 136 -7.19 -7.56 4.60
CA LEU A 136 -7.32 -6.90 5.91
C LEU A 136 -8.33 -5.76 5.93
#